data_AF-A0A072VEA0-F1
#
_entry.id   AF-A0A072VEA0-F1
#
_cell.length_a   1.000
_cell.length_b   1.000
_cell.length_c   1.000
_cell.angle_alpha   90.00
_cell.angle_beta   90.00
_cell.angle_gamma   90.00
#
_symmetry.space_group_name_H-M   'P 1'
#
loop_
_entity.id
_entity.type
_entity.pdbx_description
1 polymer ?
#
loop_
_entity_poly.entity_id
_entity_poly.type
_entity_poly.pdbx_seq_one_letter_code
_entity_poly.pdbx_strand_id
1 'polypeptide(L)'
;MVTTKTSLWQKMSKIFVNIYYWAFVLHLFPNDFEVVVYEGVIREKPSSKQEARQFLKDYSGKQAATVGSVLVTNLKTGLRKGDSDRVEIHFNEIPDEVIEKLVDEGTTLYVAGGLIIEHPLIFPYVKEVVGTTDSVMGLPKDLTEKLLKAVL
;
A
#
# COMPACT_ATOMS: atom_id res chain seq x y z
N MET A 1 15.02 8.91 -11.33
CA MET A 1 15.37 9.51 -10.03
C MET A 1 14.76 8.64 -8.96
N VAL A 2 15.57 7.83 -8.29
CA VAL A 2 15.12 6.87 -7.26
C VAL A 2 14.95 7.64 -5.96
N THR A 3 13.72 7.94 -5.56
CA THR A 3 13.42 8.45 -4.21
C THR A 3 13.61 7.31 -3.22
N THR A 4 14.79 7.25 -2.63
CA THR A 4 15.16 6.31 -1.58
C THR A 4 14.25 6.48 -0.35
N LYS A 5 13.99 5.37 0.37
CA LYS A 5 13.24 5.24 1.65
C LYS A 5 13.45 6.40 2.64
N THR A 6 14.62 7.04 2.62
CA THR A 6 14.99 8.19 3.44
C THR A 6 14.09 9.42 3.24
N SER A 7 13.61 9.66 2.01
CA SER A 7 12.76 10.81 1.71
C SER A 7 11.30 10.61 2.16
N LEU A 8 10.82 9.36 2.16
CA LEU A 8 9.49 9.00 2.63
C LEU A 8 9.42 9.12 4.16
N TRP A 9 10.43 8.61 4.88
CA TRP A 9 10.54 8.75 6.34
C TRP A 9 10.67 10.20 6.79
N GLN A 10 11.39 11.05 6.07
CA GLN A 10 11.46 12.50 6.37
C GLN A 10 10.14 13.24 6.09
N LYS A 11 9.36 12.79 5.10
CA LYS A 11 8.04 13.36 4.80
C LYS A 11 6.97 12.86 5.78
N MET A 12 7.00 11.57 6.11
CA MET A 12 6.19 10.97 7.17
C MET A 12 6.51 11.60 8.51
N SER A 13 7.78 11.83 8.86
CA SER A 13 8.14 12.49 10.11
C SER A 13 7.60 13.93 10.18
N LYS A 14 7.59 14.69 9.08
CA LYS A 14 6.96 16.02 9.05
C LYS A 14 5.44 15.96 9.27
N ILE A 15 4.75 14.98 8.68
CA ILE A 15 3.31 14.76 8.87
C ILE A 15 3.03 14.32 10.33
N PHE A 16 3.78 13.34 10.83
CA PHE A 16 3.68 12.83 12.21
C PHE A 16 4.01 13.90 13.27
N VAL A 17 5.04 14.72 13.05
CA VAL A 17 5.45 15.79 13.98
C VAL A 17 4.41 16.91 14.03
N ASN A 18 3.70 17.20 12.94
CA ASN A 18 2.59 18.16 12.96
C ASN A 18 1.31 17.59 13.60
N ILE A 19 1.05 16.28 13.44
CA ILE A 19 -0.11 15.60 14.03
C ILE A 19 0.02 15.48 15.56
N TYR A 20 1.22 15.20 16.08
CA TYR A 20 1.45 15.07 17.52
C TYR A 20 1.32 16.38 18.30
N TYR A 21 1.33 17.54 17.63
CA TYR A 21 1.25 18.83 18.31
C TYR A 21 -0.18 19.30 18.60
N TRP A 22 -1.22 18.65 18.04
CA TRP A 22 -2.61 19.01 18.32
C TRP A 22 -3.53 17.77 18.27
N ALA A 23 -4.05 17.33 19.43
CA ALA A 23 -5.34 16.63 19.63
C ALA A 23 -5.75 15.40 18.77
N PHE A 24 -4.95 14.90 17.83
CA PHE A 24 -5.33 13.82 16.92
C PHE A 24 -4.43 12.59 17.11
N VAL A 25 -5.04 11.40 17.10
CA VAL A 25 -4.29 10.15 16.98
C VAL A 25 -4.54 9.59 15.60
N LEU A 26 -3.45 9.48 14.83
CA LEU A 26 -3.44 8.75 13.57
C LEU A 26 -2.87 7.36 13.85
N HIS A 27 -3.72 6.33 13.80
CA HIS A 27 -3.25 4.94 13.86
C HIS A 27 -2.75 4.57 12.46
N LEU A 28 -1.46 4.80 12.21
CA LEU A 28 -0.78 4.25 11.04
C LEU A 28 0.13 3.12 11.50
N PHE A 29 -0.34 1.88 11.37
CA PHE A 29 0.57 0.75 11.30
C PHE A 29 0.95 0.59 9.84
N PRO A 30 2.19 0.95 9.44
CA PRO A 30 2.62 0.80 8.05
C PRO A 30 2.47 -0.67 7.67
N ASN A 31 1.61 -0.96 6.69
CA ASN A 31 1.30 -2.28 6.12
C ASN A 31 0.27 -3.16 6.85
N ASP A 32 -0.45 -2.69 7.88
CA ASP A 32 -1.53 -3.50 8.51
C ASP A 32 -2.95 -3.09 8.08
N PHE A 33 -3.09 -1.95 7.37
CA PHE A 33 -4.39 -1.44 6.90
C PHE A 33 -4.50 -1.38 5.37
N GLU A 34 -3.61 -2.07 4.67
CA GLU A 34 -3.64 -2.22 3.22
C GLU A 34 -3.89 -3.68 2.86
N VAL A 35 -4.80 -3.91 1.92
CA VAL A 35 -5.10 -5.23 1.37
C VAL A 35 -5.06 -5.19 -0.15
N VAL A 36 -4.77 -6.32 -0.79
CA VAL A 36 -4.91 -6.47 -2.23
C VAL A 36 -6.24 -7.13 -2.54
N VAL A 37 -6.96 -6.63 -3.54
CA VAL A 37 -8.18 -7.21 -4.07
C VAL A 37 -7.88 -7.74 -5.47
N TYR A 38 -8.10 -9.03 -5.66
CA TYR A 38 -7.94 -9.72 -6.93
C TYR A 38 -9.17 -10.58 -7.22
N GLU A 39 -9.81 -10.36 -8.37
CA GLU A 39 -11.07 -11.04 -8.77
C GLU A 39 -12.14 -11.06 -7.65
N GLY A 40 -12.25 -9.96 -6.88
CA GLY A 40 -13.19 -9.82 -5.77
C GLY A 40 -12.77 -10.49 -4.46
N VAL A 41 -11.61 -11.14 -4.42
CA VAL A 41 -11.04 -11.78 -3.23
C VAL A 41 -10.03 -10.84 -2.55
N ILE A 42 -10.17 -10.68 -1.24
CA ILE A 42 -9.22 -9.93 -0.40
C ILE A 42 -8.01 -10.83 -0.10
N ARG A 43 -6.81 -10.30 -0.31
CA ARG A 43 -5.51 -10.94 -0.06
C ARG A 43 -4.72 -10.11 0.92
N GLU A 44 -4.49 -10.70 2.08
CA GLU A 44 -3.58 -10.17 3.10
C GLU A 44 -2.12 -10.54 2.76
N LYS A 45 -1.22 -10.43 3.75
CA LYS A 45 0.17 -10.87 3.60
C LYS A 45 0.21 -12.38 3.38
N PRO A 46 0.97 -12.89 2.40
CA PRO A 46 1.09 -14.33 2.21
C PRO A 46 1.64 -15.02 3.45
N SER A 47 1.03 -16.13 3.84
CA SER A 47 1.45 -17.00 4.94
C SER A 47 2.62 -17.92 4.56
N SER A 48 2.88 -18.09 3.26
CA SER A 48 3.91 -18.99 2.74
C SER A 48 4.47 -18.53 1.40
N LYS A 49 5.67 -19.03 1.05
CA LYS A 49 6.28 -18.81 -0.27
C LYS A 49 5.41 -19.35 -1.41
N GLN A 50 4.71 -20.46 -1.17
CA GLN A 50 3.79 -21.08 -2.12
C GLN A 50 2.63 -20.14 -2.43
N GLU A 51 2.05 -19.52 -1.40
CA GLU A 51 0.97 -18.55 -1.55
C GLU A 51 1.46 -17.27 -2.25
N ALA A 52 2.62 -16.74 -1.86
CA ALA A 52 3.22 -15.59 -2.53
C ALA A 52 3.46 -15.84 -4.03
N ARG A 53 3.94 -17.04 -4.38
CA ARG A 53 4.09 -17.46 -5.79
C ARG A 53 2.76 -17.48 -6.51
N GLN A 54 1.73 -18.06 -5.90
CA GLN A 54 0.41 -18.12 -6.51
C GLN A 54 -0.14 -16.71 -6.76
N PHE A 55 -0.01 -15.81 -5.78
CA PHE A 55 -0.48 -14.44 -5.92
C PHE A 55 0.19 -13.72 -7.10
N LEU A 56 1.52 -13.79 -7.20
CA LEU A 56 2.27 -13.19 -8.30
C LEU A 56 1.91 -13.79 -9.67
N LYS A 57 1.67 -15.11 -9.73
CA LYS A 57 1.19 -15.77 -10.95
C LYS A 57 -0.19 -15.28 -11.36
N ASP A 58 -1.09 -15.10 -10.39
CA ASP A 58 -2.44 -14.62 -10.66
C ASP A 58 -2.44 -13.17 -11.21
N TYR A 59 -1.48 -12.34 -10.79
CA TYR A 59 -1.38 -10.97 -11.30
C TYR A 59 -0.78 -10.88 -12.71
N SER A 60 -0.02 -11.90 -13.13
CA SER A 60 0.67 -11.93 -14.43
C SER A 60 -0.31 -11.76 -15.60
N GLY A 61 -0.11 -10.71 -16.39
CA GLY A 61 -0.98 -10.36 -17.53
C GLY A 61 -2.40 -9.88 -17.14
N LYS A 62 -2.66 -9.64 -15.85
CA LYS A 62 -3.97 -9.26 -15.31
C LYS A 62 -3.88 -7.97 -14.50
N GLN A 63 -4.96 -7.65 -13.79
CA GLN A 63 -5.04 -6.50 -12.90
C GLN A 63 -5.30 -6.94 -11.45
N ALA A 64 -4.74 -6.17 -10.53
CA ALA A 64 -5.01 -6.24 -9.10
C ALA A 64 -5.31 -4.84 -8.57
N ALA A 65 -5.96 -4.73 -7.42
CA ALA A 65 -6.16 -3.44 -6.80
C ALA A 65 -5.66 -3.44 -5.36
N THR A 66 -4.98 -2.38 -4.93
CA THR A 66 -4.70 -2.16 -3.51
C THR A 66 -5.81 -1.30 -2.91
N VAL A 67 -6.18 -1.59 -1.67
CA VAL A 67 -7.13 -0.80 -0.90
C VAL A 67 -6.48 -0.45 0.43
N GLY A 68 -6.21 0.84 0.62
CA GLY A 68 -5.66 1.39 1.86
C GLY A 68 -6.73 2.18 2.61
N SER A 69 -6.85 1.98 3.92
CA SER A 69 -7.84 2.70 4.74
C SER A 69 -7.18 3.68 5.70
N VAL A 70 -7.81 4.84 5.90
CA VAL A 70 -7.37 5.85 6.88
C VAL A 70 -8.50 6.13 7.86
N LEU A 71 -8.19 6.12 9.16
CA LEU A 71 -9.09 6.51 10.24
C LEU A 71 -8.46 7.63 11.06
N VAL A 72 -9.17 8.75 11.16
CA VAL A 72 -8.78 9.91 11.97
C VAL A 72 -9.72 10.05 13.15
N THR A 73 -9.17 10.21 14.35
CA THR A 73 -9.92 10.47 15.58
C THR A 73 -9.46 11.79 16.22
N ASN A 74 -10.40 12.71 16.42
CA ASN A 74 -10.22 13.89 17.27
C ASN A 74 -10.37 13.48 18.74
N LEU A 75 -9.30 13.57 19.53
CA LEU A 75 -9.34 13.20 20.94
C LEU A 75 -10.07 14.20 21.83
N LYS A 76 -10.18 15.47 21.42
CA LYS A 76 -10.88 16.50 22.19
C LYS A 76 -12.40 16.36 22.06
N THR A 77 -12.88 16.11 20.85
CA THR A 77 -14.33 16.02 20.57
C THR A 77 -14.85 14.59 20.55
N GLY A 78 -13.96 13.60 20.44
CA GLY A 78 -14.31 12.20 20.23
C GLY A 78 -14.75 11.88 18.79
N LEU A 79 -14.79 12.86 17.88
CA LEU A 79 -15.23 12.68 16.51
C LEU A 79 -14.27 11.77 15.73
N ARG A 80 -14.83 10.79 15.02
CA ARG A 80 -14.08 9.83 14.18
C ARG A 80 -14.57 9.90 12.75
N LYS A 81 -13.64 9.92 11.80
CA LYS A 81 -13.90 9.84 10.36
C LYS A 81 -12.89 8.90 9.72
N GLY A 82 -13.38 7.97 8.91
CA GLY A 82 -12.54 7.09 8.14
C GLY A 82 -13.05 6.97 6.71
N ASP A 83 -12.14 6.68 5.81
CA ASP A 83 -12.38 6.53 4.38
C ASP A 83 -11.27 5.62 3.80
N SER A 84 -11.45 5.13 2.58
CA SER A 84 -10.46 4.29 1.91
C SER A 84 -10.09 4.83 0.54
N ASP A 85 -8.87 4.52 0.11
CA ASP A 85 -8.41 4.77 -1.24
C ASP A 85 -8.13 3.45 -1.95
N ARG A 86 -8.42 3.41 -3.24
CA ARG A 86 -8.27 2.23 -4.09
C ARG A 86 -7.40 2.58 -5.29
N VAL A 87 -6.36 1.80 -5.50
CA VAL A 87 -5.48 1.93 -6.67
C VAL A 87 -5.52 0.65 -7.47
N GLU A 88 -5.76 0.75 -8.78
CA GLU A 88 -5.73 -0.38 -9.70
C GLU A 88 -4.38 -0.45 -10.41
N ILE A 89 -3.84 -1.66 -10.51
CA ILE A 89 -2.52 -1.92 -11.07
C ILE A 89 -2.69 -2.99 -12.14
N HIS A 90 -2.26 -2.66 -13.35
CA HIS A 90 -2.29 -3.54 -14.50
C HIS A 90 -0.89 -4.05 -14.79
N PHE A 91 -0.74 -5.36 -14.96
CA PHE A 91 0.53 -6.00 -15.26
C PHE A 91 0.57 -6.53 -16.69
N ASN A 92 1.74 -6.48 -17.30
CA ASN A 92 2.10 -7.33 -18.43
C ASN A 92 2.36 -8.76 -17.92
N GLU A 93 2.60 -9.72 -18.83
CA GLU A 93 3.03 -11.05 -18.43
C GLU A 93 4.38 -10.97 -17.68
N ILE A 94 4.39 -11.51 -16.47
CA ILE A 94 5.57 -11.64 -15.61
C ILE A 94 6.15 -13.04 -15.82
N PRO A 95 7.43 -13.17 -16.21
CA PRO A 95 8.08 -14.47 -16.37
C PRO A 95 8.17 -15.25 -15.05
N ASP A 96 8.00 -16.57 -15.10
CA ASP A 96 8.11 -17.45 -13.94
C ASP A 96 9.46 -17.29 -13.20
N GLU A 97 10.55 -17.06 -13.94
CA GLU A 97 11.88 -16.81 -13.34
C GLU A 97 11.94 -15.56 -12.46
N VAL A 98 11.15 -14.53 -12.78
CA VAL A 98 11.05 -13.30 -12.00
C VAL A 98 10.24 -13.56 -10.74
N ILE A 99 9.15 -14.31 -10.87
CA ILE A 99 8.29 -14.71 -9.75
C ILE A 99 9.10 -15.52 -8.73
N GLU A 100 9.85 -16.54 -9.17
CA GLU A 100 10.66 -17.35 -8.27
C GLU A 100 11.72 -16.52 -7.54
N LYS A 101 12.41 -15.60 -8.24
CA LYS A 101 13.40 -14.70 -7.61
C LYS A 101 12.76 -13.84 -6.52
N LEU A 102 11.58 -13.28 -6.77
CA LEU A 102 10.85 -12.45 -5.79
C LEU A 102 10.38 -13.25 -4.58
N VAL A 103 9.92 -14.49 -4.80
CA VAL A 103 9.50 -15.39 -3.73
C VAL A 103 10.70 -15.87 -2.91
N ASP A 104 11.83 -16.13 -3.55
CA ASP A 104 13.05 -16.57 -2.89
C ASP A 104 13.70 -15.48 -2.04
N GLU A 105 13.67 -14.23 -2.50
CA GLU A 105 14.08 -13.05 -1.74
C GLU A 105 13.25 -12.88 -0.46
N GLY A 106 12.00 -13.34 -0.45
CA GLY A 106 11.13 -13.38 0.74
C GLY A 106 10.50 -12.05 1.12
N THR A 107 10.82 -10.95 0.42
CA THR A 107 10.20 -9.63 0.61
C THR A 107 8.69 -9.65 0.39
N THR A 108 8.22 -10.54 -0.48
CA THR A 108 6.79 -10.79 -0.79
C THR A 108 5.96 -11.26 0.40
N LEU A 109 6.57 -11.83 1.45
CA LEU A 109 5.86 -12.29 2.65
C LEU A 109 5.48 -11.13 3.60
N TYR A 110 6.09 -9.96 3.41
CA TYR A 110 5.92 -8.81 4.32
C TYR A 110 4.96 -7.75 3.80
N VAL A 111 4.40 -7.96 2.60
CA VAL A 111 3.52 -7.01 1.92
C VAL A 111 2.16 -7.64 1.60
N ALA A 112 1.11 -6.83 1.60
CA ALA A 112 -0.24 -7.28 1.27
C ALA A 112 -0.27 -7.86 -0.16
N GLY A 113 -0.91 -9.03 -0.30
CA GLY A 113 -1.02 -9.73 -1.56
C GLY A 113 0.30 -10.11 -2.23
N GLY A 114 1.44 -10.02 -1.54
CA GLY A 114 2.76 -10.29 -2.15
C GLY A 114 3.19 -9.25 -3.19
N LEU A 115 2.54 -8.09 -3.25
CA LEU A 115 2.67 -7.12 -4.33
C LEU A 115 3.66 -6.01 -3.98
N ILE A 116 4.74 -5.86 -4.75
CA ILE A 116 5.79 -4.84 -4.51
C ILE A 116 6.10 -4.08 -5.80
N ILE A 117 5.20 -3.21 -6.27
CA ILE A 117 5.33 -2.59 -7.61
C ILE A 117 6.63 -1.78 -7.83
N GLU A 118 7.30 -1.34 -6.76
CA GLU A 118 8.57 -0.60 -6.81
C GLU A 118 9.78 -1.51 -6.97
N HIS A 119 9.62 -2.83 -6.82
CA HIS A 119 10.73 -3.76 -6.89
C HIS A 119 11.34 -3.75 -8.31
N PRO A 120 12.67 -3.63 -8.48
CA PRO A 120 13.30 -3.56 -9.80
C PRO A 120 12.95 -4.73 -10.73
N LEU A 121 12.66 -5.91 -10.15
CA LEU A 121 12.25 -7.08 -10.92
C LEU A 121 10.79 -7.05 -11.38
N ILE A 122 9.88 -6.35 -10.69
CA ILE A 122 8.47 -6.30 -11.08
C ILE A 122 8.13 -5.02 -11.84
N PHE A 123 8.82 -3.92 -11.53
CA PHE A 123 8.57 -2.59 -12.09
C PHE A 123 8.49 -2.58 -13.64
N PRO A 124 9.36 -3.30 -14.38
CA PRO A 124 9.26 -3.39 -15.85
C PRO A 124 7.96 -4.02 -16.36
N TYR A 125 7.27 -4.81 -15.53
CA TYR A 125 6.03 -5.51 -15.86
C TYR A 125 4.78 -4.75 -15.43
N VAL A 126 4.92 -3.63 -14.73
CA VAL A 126 3.78 -2.75 -14.42
C VAL A 126 3.43 -1.97 -15.69
N LYS A 127 2.26 -2.24 -16.25
CA LYS A 127 1.74 -1.60 -17.45
C LYS A 127 1.15 -0.23 -17.15
N GLU A 128 0.31 -0.18 -16.12
CA GLU A 128 -0.44 1.02 -15.76
C GLU A 128 -0.81 0.98 -14.28
N VAL A 129 -0.84 2.16 -13.66
CA VAL A 129 -1.34 2.35 -12.30
C VAL A 129 -2.43 3.42 -12.38
N VAL A 130 -3.67 3.03 -12.08
CA VAL A 130 -4.84 3.91 -12.08
C VAL A 130 -5.17 4.25 -10.63
N GLY A 131 -4.73 5.45 -10.20
CA GLY A 131 -4.90 5.96 -8.84
C GLY A 131 -3.73 6.86 -8.43
N THR A 132 -3.64 7.23 -7.16
CA THR A 132 -2.51 8.03 -6.65
C THR A 132 -1.36 7.14 -6.18
N THR A 133 -0.14 7.43 -6.65
CA THR A 133 1.07 6.67 -6.29
C THR A 133 1.36 6.66 -4.78
N ASP A 134 0.94 7.70 -4.06
CA ASP A 134 1.08 7.80 -2.60
C ASP A 134 0.29 6.73 -1.85
N SER A 135 -0.83 6.27 -2.43
CA SER A 135 -1.70 5.27 -1.84
C SER A 135 -1.15 3.86 -2.00
N VAL A 136 -0.38 3.61 -3.06
CA VAL A 136 0.34 2.34 -3.23
C VAL A 136 1.51 2.22 -2.23
N MET A 137 1.97 3.34 -1.69
CA MET A 137 3.03 3.38 -0.67
C MET A 137 2.48 3.30 0.77
N GLY A 138 1.18 3.00 0.94
CA GLY A 138 0.56 2.71 2.23
C GLY A 138 0.01 3.92 3.01
N LEU A 139 0.08 5.14 2.46
CA LEU A 139 -0.61 6.31 3.06
C LEU A 139 -1.17 7.26 1.99
N PRO A 140 -2.50 7.25 1.76
CA PRO A 140 -3.14 8.19 0.85
C PRO A 140 -3.16 9.59 1.48
N LYS A 141 -2.20 10.45 1.10
CA LYS A 141 -2.00 11.76 1.73
C LYS A 141 -3.19 12.70 1.54
N ASP A 142 -3.71 12.77 0.32
CA ASP A 142 -4.87 13.61 0.00
C ASP A 142 -6.11 13.19 0.80
N LEU A 143 -6.32 11.88 0.93
CA LEU A 143 -7.38 11.32 1.77
C LEU A 143 -7.17 11.67 3.25
N THR A 144 -5.93 11.52 3.73
CA THR A 144 -5.56 11.84 5.11
C THR A 144 -5.80 13.32 5.42
N GLU A 145 -5.41 14.22 4.52
CA GLU A 145 -5.61 15.67 4.70
C GLU A 145 -7.09 16.04 4.70
N LYS A 146 -7.88 15.45 3.79
CA LYS A 146 -9.35 15.62 3.75
C LYS A 146 -9.99 15.16 5.06
N LEU A 147 -9.59 14.01 5.58
CA LEU A 147 -10.13 13.46 6.83
C LEU A 147 -9.75 14.32 8.04
N LEU A 148 -8.50 14.81 8.10
CA LEU A 148 -8.06 15.74 9.15
C LEU A 148 -8.90 17.01 9.16
N LYS A 149 -9.15 17.63 8.00
CA LYS A 149 -10.02 18.81 7.88
C LYS A 149 -11.46 18.54 8.32
N ALA A 150 -11.96 17.33 8.10
CA ALA A 150 -13.33 16.94 8.45
C ALA A 150 -13.54 16.67 9.94
N VAL A 151 -12.46 16.54 10.73
CA VAL A 151 -12.54 16.31 12.18
C VAL A 151 -12.03 17.48 13.04
N LEU A 152 -11.55 18.56 12.40
CA LEU A 152 -11.14 19.80 13.06
C LEU A 152 -12.33 20.57 13.63
#